data_AF-A0A9P5QDC7-F1
#
_entry.id   AF-A0A9P5QDC7-F1
#
_cell.length_a   1.000
_cell.length_b   1.000
_cell.length_c   1.000
_cell.angle_alpha   90.00
_cell.angle_beta   90.00
_cell.angle_gamma   90.00
#
_symmetry.space_group_name_H-M   'P 1'
#
loop_
_entity.id
_entity.type
_entity.pdbx_description
1 polymer ?
#
loop_
_entity_poly.entity_id
_entity_poly.type
_entity_poly.pdbx_seq_one_letter_code
_entity_poly.pdbx_strand_id
1 'polypeptide(L)'
;MFMYIVSLLSILVLINEFNTKLVIFCLLDGEPSSQAFPVEIKGRESVGALKEAIKGKKPIAFKDVDPDALILWHVSIPPSPKRKITLNNLEIDEKPTELKDPTSQMSA
;
A
#
# COMPACT_ATOMS: atom_id res chain seq x y z
N MET A 1 15.34 20.44 33.91
CA MET A 1 14.84 21.20 32.74
C MET A 1 15.38 20.64 31.42
N PHE A 2 16.68 20.79 31.10
CA PHE A 2 17.27 20.38 29.81
C PHE A 2 16.89 18.98 29.31
N MET A 3 16.84 17.96 30.17
CA MET A 3 16.48 16.59 29.79
C MET A 3 15.05 16.48 29.21
N TYR A 4 14.10 17.28 29.71
CA TYR A 4 12.75 17.39 29.12
C TYR A 4 12.77 18.14 27.79
N ILE A 5 13.60 19.18 27.64
CA ILE A 5 13.72 19.92 26.38
C ILE A 5 14.29 19.01 25.29
N VAL A 6 15.34 18.24 25.58
CA VAL A 6 15.92 17.27 24.63
C VAL A 6 14.91 16.17 24.31
N SER A 7 14.25 15.58 25.31
CA SER A 7 13.23 14.56 25.10
C SER A 7 12.06 15.06 24.25
N LEU A 8 11.49 16.23 24.57
CA LEU A 8 10.40 16.82 23.79
C LEU A 8 10.83 17.23 22.38
N LEU A 9 12.07 17.72 22.20
CA LEU A 9 12.61 18.06 20.89
C LEU A 9 12.80 16.81 20.02
N SER A 10 13.37 15.73 20.58
CA SER A 10 13.48 14.44 19.88
C SER A 10 12.12 13.84 19.54
N ILE A 11 11.14 13.91 20.46
CA ILE A 11 9.76 13.48 20.21
C ILE A 11 9.12 14.31 19.09
N LEU A 12 9.29 15.64 19.10
CA LEU A 12 8.76 16.53 18.07
C LEU A 12 9.40 16.29 16.70
N VAL A 13 10.71 16.05 16.64
CA VAL A 13 11.42 15.66 15.41
C VAL A 13 10.89 14.33 14.87
N LEU A 14 10.73 13.31 15.72
CA LEU A 14 10.15 12.02 15.32
C LEU A 14 8.69 12.14 14.85
N ILE A 15 7.89 13.03 15.44
CA ILE A 15 6.52 13.33 14.98
C ILE A 15 6.52 14.04 13.63
N ASN A 16 7.48 14.94 13.38
CA ASN A 16 7.63 15.61 12.08
C ASN A 16 8.05 14.61 10.99
N GLU A 17 9.01 13.73 11.26
CA GLU A 17 9.39 12.64 10.33
C GLU A 17 8.26 11.65 10.07
N PHE A 18 7.29 11.51 10.99
CA PHE A 18 6.08 10.71 10.77
C PHE A 18 4.92 11.44 10.09
N ASN A 19 5.07 12.71 9.76
CA ASN A 19 4.14 13.45 8.90
C ASN A 19 4.54 13.45 7.41
N THR A 20 5.38 12.50 6.98
CA THR A 20 5.58 12.18 5.57
C THR A 20 4.24 11.85 4.90
N LYS A 21 3.78 12.72 4.00
CA LYS A 21 2.66 12.42 3.10
C LYS A 21 3.08 11.38 2.07
N LEU A 22 2.23 10.37 1.88
CA LEU A 22 2.34 9.37 0.82
C LEU A 22 1.26 9.64 -0.23
N VAL A 23 1.62 9.56 -1.51
CA VAL A 23 0.66 9.59 -2.62
C VAL A 23 0.58 8.19 -3.21
N ILE A 24 -0.57 7.54 -3.07
CA ILE A 24 -0.86 6.24 -3.68
C ILE A 24 -1.70 6.49 -4.94
N PHE A 25 -1.30 5.92 -6.07
CA PHE A 25 -2.11 5.92 -7.28
C PHE A 25 -3.03 4.70 -7.29
N CYS A 26 -4.32 4.92 -7.03
CA CYS A 26 -5.32 3.86 -7.00
C CYS A 26 -5.92 3.65 -8.38
N LEU A 27 -6.02 2.39 -8.82
CA LEU A 27 -6.74 1.98 -10.02
C LEU A 27 -8.02 1.23 -9.62
N LEU A 28 -9.10 1.41 -10.39
CA LEU A 28 -10.31 0.61 -10.26
C LEU A 28 -10.20 -0.62 -11.17
N ASP A 29 -10.70 -1.77 -10.74
CA ASP A 29 -10.74 -2.93 -11.64
C ASP A 29 -11.63 -2.65 -12.86
N GLY A 30 -11.29 -3.26 -13.98
CA GLY A 30 -11.95 -3.03 -15.27
C GLY A 30 -11.62 -1.69 -15.95
N GLU A 31 -11.00 -0.72 -15.28
CA GLU A 31 -10.58 0.57 -15.87
C GLU A 31 -9.15 0.51 -16.47
N PRO A 32 -8.80 1.39 -17.44
CA PRO A 32 -7.44 1.48 -17.94
C PRO A 32 -6.51 2.16 -16.94
N SER A 33 -5.23 1.79 -16.97
CA SER A 33 -4.15 2.37 -16.14
C SER A 33 -4.05 3.90 -16.22
N SER A 34 -4.47 4.51 -17.33
CA SER A 34 -4.55 5.97 -17.51
C SER A 34 -5.62 6.66 -16.67
N GLN A 35 -6.55 5.93 -16.04
CA GLN A 35 -7.54 6.44 -15.09
C GLN A 35 -7.14 6.24 -13.61
N ALA A 36 -5.92 5.78 -13.33
CA ALA A 36 -5.41 5.70 -11.96
C ALA A 36 -5.36 7.11 -11.33
N PHE A 37 -5.84 7.23 -10.09
CA PHE A 37 -6.07 8.53 -9.43
C PHE A 37 -5.28 8.66 -8.12
N PRO A 38 -4.71 9.85 -7.81
CA PRO A 38 -3.90 10.04 -6.62
C PRO A 38 -4.75 10.20 -5.35
N VAL A 39 -4.42 9.38 -4.35
CA VAL A 39 -4.93 9.42 -2.99
C VAL A 39 -3.78 9.82 -2.06
N GLU A 40 -3.99 10.87 -1.27
CA GLU A 40 -3.02 11.30 -0.24
C GLU A 40 -3.39 10.66 1.10
N ILE A 41 -2.41 10.03 1.75
CA ILE A 41 -2.48 9.58 3.15
C ILE A 41 -1.18 9.98 3.89
N LYS A 42 -1.13 9.85 5.22
CA LYS A 42 0.13 9.92 5.98
C LYS A 42 0.83 8.55 5.98
N GLY A 43 2.15 8.53 6.01
CA GLY A 43 2.96 7.29 5.95
C GLY A 43 2.80 6.33 7.15
N ARG A 44 2.05 6.68 8.19
CA ARG A 44 1.65 5.80 9.31
C ARG A 44 0.12 5.68 9.48
N GLU A 45 -0.67 6.05 8.47
CA GLU A 45 -2.12 5.80 8.47
C GLU A 45 -2.46 4.35 8.06
N SER A 46 -3.62 3.87 8.50
CA SER A 46 -4.02 2.47 8.32
C SER A 46 -4.63 2.20 6.93
N VAL A 47 -4.75 0.92 6.58
CA VAL A 47 -5.49 0.49 5.38
C VAL A 47 -6.97 0.93 5.45
N GLY A 48 -7.56 1.05 6.64
CA GLY A 48 -8.89 1.64 6.84
C GLY A 48 -8.95 3.12 6.44
N ALA A 49 -7.99 3.93 6.90
CA ALA A 49 -7.89 5.34 6.50
C ALA A 49 -7.67 5.50 4.98
N LEU A 50 -6.92 4.58 4.35
CA LEU A 50 -6.77 4.54 2.88
C LEU A 50 -8.10 4.20 2.19
N LYS A 51 -8.90 3.25 2.70
CA LYS A 51 -10.24 2.92 2.19
C LYS A 51 -11.18 4.13 2.25
N GLU A 52 -11.20 4.85 3.38
CA GLU A 52 -11.97 6.09 3.52
C GLU A 52 -11.51 7.17 2.52
N ALA A 53 -10.19 7.38 2.39
CA ALA A 53 -9.62 8.35 1.45
C ALA A 53 -9.94 8.00 -0.02
N ILE A 54 -9.96 6.71 -0.38
CA ILE A 54 -10.40 6.21 -1.69
C ILE A 54 -11.89 6.55 -1.93
N LYS A 55 -12.77 6.24 -0.96
CA LYS A 55 -14.21 6.60 -1.05
C LYS A 55 -14.40 8.11 -1.19
N GLY A 56 -13.67 8.91 -0.40
CA GLY A 56 -13.70 10.37 -0.45
C GLY A 56 -13.21 10.98 -1.78
N LYS A 57 -12.30 10.31 -2.50
CA LYS A 57 -11.81 10.75 -3.82
C LYS A 57 -12.76 10.41 -4.99
N LYS A 58 -13.58 9.37 -4.88
CA LYS A 58 -14.63 9.03 -5.88
C LYS A 58 -15.99 8.75 -5.22
N PRO A 59 -16.62 9.75 -4.57
CA PRO A 59 -17.82 9.55 -3.74
C PRO A 59 -19.06 9.11 -4.53
N ILE A 60 -19.12 9.34 -5.85
CA ILE A 60 -20.19 8.85 -6.71
C ILE A 60 -20.01 7.35 -7.02
N ALA A 61 -18.78 6.93 -7.39
CA ALA A 61 -18.50 5.54 -7.73
C ALA A 61 -18.57 4.59 -6.52
N PHE A 62 -18.27 5.11 -5.32
CA PHE A 62 -18.29 4.36 -4.06
C PHE A 62 -19.45 4.74 -3.13
N LYS A 63 -20.48 5.44 -3.64
CA LYS A 63 -21.59 6.01 -2.86
C LYS A 63 -22.17 4.99 -1.88
N ASP A 64 -22.64 3.87 -2.43
CA ASP A 64 -23.37 2.81 -1.74
C ASP A 64 -22.45 1.63 -1.32
N VAL A 65 -21.12 1.82 -1.39
CA VAL A 65 -20.10 0.85 -0.96
C VAL A 65 -19.51 1.31 0.37
N ASP A 66 -19.55 0.48 1.40
CA ASP A 66 -18.90 0.77 2.68
C ASP A 66 -17.36 0.80 2.52
N PRO A 67 -16.60 1.72 3.15
CA PRO A 67 -15.14 1.69 3.12
C PRO A 67 -14.56 0.32 3.46
N ASP A 68 -15.09 -0.38 4.47
CA ASP A 68 -14.55 -1.68 4.86
C ASP A 68 -14.86 -2.80 3.85
N ALA A 69 -15.92 -2.65 3.05
CA ALA A 69 -16.21 -3.55 1.94
C ALA A 69 -15.28 -3.38 0.73
N LEU A 70 -14.43 -2.34 0.68
CA LEU A 70 -13.43 -2.19 -0.38
C LEU A 70 -12.32 -3.23 -0.24
N ILE A 71 -12.16 -4.08 -1.25
CA ILE A 71 -11.01 -4.99 -1.38
C ILE A 71 -9.88 -4.24 -2.08
N LEU A 72 -8.74 -4.07 -1.40
CA LEU A 72 -7.55 -3.41 -1.93
C LEU A 72 -6.46 -4.44 -2.24
N TRP A 73 -5.89 -4.36 -3.44
CA TRP A 73 -4.88 -5.31 -3.93
C TRP A 73 -3.51 -4.61 -4.02
N HIS A 74 -2.48 -5.20 -3.41
CA HIS A 74 -1.10 -4.73 -3.58
C HIS A 74 -0.52 -5.30 -4.88
N VAL A 75 -0.40 -4.45 -5.91
CA VAL A 75 0.01 -4.84 -7.26
C VAL A 75 1.42 -4.35 -7.60
N SER A 76 2.38 -5.28 -7.69
CA SER A 76 3.74 -4.99 -8.15
C SER A 76 3.78 -4.97 -9.68
N ILE A 77 3.34 -3.87 -10.29
CA ILE A 77 3.23 -3.76 -11.76
C ILE A 77 4.60 -3.41 -12.38
N PRO A 78 5.22 -4.29 -13.19
CA PRO A 78 6.48 -3.95 -13.85
C PRO A 78 6.25 -2.91 -14.96
N PRO A 79 7.14 -1.89 -15.08
CA PRO A 79 6.98 -0.79 -16.03
C PRO A 79 6.96 -1.33 -17.47
N SER A 80 5.79 -1.28 -18.10
CA SER A 80 5.56 -1.80 -19.45
C SER A 80 4.53 -0.91 -20.16
N PRO A 81 4.79 -0.45 -21.40
CA PRO A 81 4.18 0.78 -21.91
C PRO A 81 2.71 0.68 -22.34
N LYS A 82 2.13 -0.53 -22.46
CA LYS A 82 0.78 -0.74 -23.01
C LYS A 82 0.08 -1.96 -22.39
N ARG A 83 -0.42 -1.85 -21.16
CA ARG A 83 -1.38 -2.81 -20.59
C ARG A 83 -2.56 -2.12 -19.90
N LYS A 84 -3.77 -2.53 -20.27
CA LYS A 84 -4.95 -2.46 -19.39
C LYS A 84 -4.75 -3.52 -18.31
N ILE A 85 -5.07 -3.20 -17.06
CA ILE A 85 -4.98 -4.13 -15.94
C ILE A 85 -6.41 -4.59 -15.63
N THR A 86 -6.64 -5.88 -15.72
CA THR A 86 -7.83 -6.54 -15.18
C THR A 86 -7.33 -7.40 -14.03
N LEU A 87 -7.83 -7.19 -12.81
CA LEU A 87 -7.29 -7.87 -11.62
C LEU A 87 -7.51 -9.39 -11.68
N ASN A 88 -8.57 -9.84 -12.36
CA ASN A 88 -8.85 -11.25 -12.65
C ASN A 88 -7.76 -11.96 -13.49
N ASN A 89 -6.81 -11.23 -14.07
CA ASN A 89 -5.68 -11.76 -14.85
C ASN A 89 -4.33 -11.55 -14.16
N LEU A 90 -4.33 -11.23 -12.87
CA LEU A 90 -3.15 -11.37 -12.02
C LEU A 90 -3.00 -12.84 -11.63
N GLU A 91 -2.33 -13.62 -12.48
CA GLU A 91 -1.74 -14.88 -12.04
C GLU A 91 -0.77 -14.54 -10.90
N ILE A 92 -1.11 -14.95 -9.69
CA ILE A 92 -0.18 -14.89 -8.57
C ILE A 92 0.85 -15.99 -8.86
N ASP A 93 2.10 -15.59 -9.10
CA ASP A 93 3.26 -16.49 -9.09
C ASP A 93 3.49 -17.02 -7.67
N GLU A 94 2.55 -17.83 -7.16
CA GLU A 94 2.77 -18.74 -6.04
C GLU A 94 3.68 -19.87 -6.51
N LYS A 95 4.93 -19.52 -6.80
CA LYS A 95 6.04 -20.45 -6.69
C LYS A 95 6.50 -20.42 -5.23
N PRO A 96 6.25 -21.47 -4.43
CA PRO A 96 6.85 -21.57 -3.12
C PRO A 96 8.36 -21.43 -3.29
N THR A 97 8.94 -20.44 -2.60
CA THR A 97 10.39 -20.34 -2.53
C THR A 97 10.84 -21.44 -1.57
N GLU A 98 11.04 -22.64 -2.10
CA GLU A 98 11.65 -23.75 -1.37
C GLU A 98 12.98 -23.27 -0.81
N LEU A 99 12.98 -23.02 0.50
CA LEU A 99 14.19 -22.74 1.24
C LEU A 99 15.05 -24.00 1.16
N LYS A 100 16.10 -23.95 0.33
CA LYS A 100 17.07 -25.04 0.23
C LYS A 100 17.78 -25.19 1.57
N ASP A 101 17.25 -26.06 2.41
CA ASP A 101 17.85 -26.49 3.67
C ASP A 101 19.25 -27.09 3.37
N PRO A 102 20.34 -26.46 3.83
CA PRO A 102 21.69 -26.94 3.60
C PRO A 102 22.19 -27.83 4.76
N THR A 103 21.28 -28.51 5.48
CA THR A 103 21.64 -29.41 6.59
C THR A 103 22.34 -30.67 6.09
N SER A 104 23.66 -30.55 5.96
CA SER A 104 24.69 -31.59 6.14
C SER A 104 24.43 -32.97 5.54
N GLN A 105 25.08 -33.26 4.40
CA GLN A 105 25.58 -34.62 4.18
C GLN A 105 26.69 -34.91 5.21
N MET A 106 26.44 -35.81 6.14
CA MET A 106 27.47 -36.43 6.98
C MET A 106 26.98 -37.81 7.45
N SER A 107 27.89 -38.78 7.52
CA SER A 107 27.64 -40.24 7.45
C SER A 107 27.10 -40.73 6.09
N ALA A 108 27.44 -41.93 5.62
CA ALA A 108 28.32 -42.96 6.21
C ALA A 108 29.60 -43.18 5.40
#